data_AF-A0A935NRT5-F1
#
_entry.id   AF-A0A935NRT5-F1
#
_cell.length_a   1.000
_cell.length_b   1.000
_cell.length_c   1.000
_cell.angle_alpha   90.00
_cell.angle_beta   90.00
_cell.angle_gamma   90.00
#
_symmetry.space_group_name_H-M   'P 1'
#
loop_
_entity.id
_entity.type
_entity.pdbx_description
1 polymer ?
#
loop_
_entity_poly.entity_id
_entity_poly.type
_entity_poly.pdbx_seq_one_letter_code
_entity_poly.pdbx_strand_id
1 'polypeptide(L)'
;MSDWDFLHEMHDQGFSARDIADAAAVGYAPWDAPYLSTEWVDAELADRSPTSATSLRQEAQVRSRAGFPYSVLEQIEIFEDLVNCAERHFKNTGRYLQVWGELGEIYAEIEFGLRRHGTHKAGSDGTIDGKKVEVKTVSPEKGNDRVLVKRQGDFEQLLIVRIDENFQFTGKLIDRSRLMGGGGRFLRARTREADGH
;
A
#
# COMPACT_ATOMS: atom_id res chain seq x y z
N MET A 1 29.78 -1.92 -11.55
CA MET A 1 28.43 -1.83 -12.14
C MET A 1 27.78 -0.65 -11.48
N SER A 2 27.35 0.33 -12.27
CA SER A 2 26.64 1.51 -11.78
C SER A 2 25.28 1.06 -11.25
N ASP A 3 24.79 1.73 -10.20
CA ASP A 3 23.45 1.48 -9.63
C ASP A 3 22.31 1.69 -10.65
N TRP A 4 22.62 2.17 -11.87
CA TRP A 4 21.69 2.46 -12.95
C TRP A 4 21.88 1.61 -14.22
N ASP A 5 22.80 0.64 -14.21
CA ASP A 5 23.07 -0.22 -15.40
C ASP A 5 21.81 -0.98 -15.85
N PHE A 6 20.90 -1.29 -14.91
CA PHE A 6 19.64 -1.97 -15.20
C PHE A 6 18.67 -1.13 -16.06
N LEU A 7 18.75 0.20 -16.04
CA LEU A 7 17.89 1.06 -16.88
C LEU A 7 18.21 0.90 -18.37
N HIS A 8 19.49 0.68 -18.70
CA HIS A 8 19.91 0.38 -20.06
C HIS A 8 19.45 -1.02 -20.48
N GLU A 9 19.57 -2.02 -19.61
CA GLU A 9 19.01 -3.36 -19.88
C GLU A 9 17.48 -3.33 -20.10
N MET A 10 16.75 -2.48 -19.37
CA MET A 10 15.32 -2.31 -19.57
C MET A 10 14.99 -1.74 -20.95
N HIS A 11 15.74 -0.73 -21.39
CA HIS A 11 15.60 -0.17 -22.73
C HIS A 11 15.86 -1.23 -23.80
N ASP A 12 16.92 -2.02 -23.66
CA ASP A 12 17.33 -3.03 -24.63
C ASP A 12 16.37 -4.23 -24.67
N GLN A 13 15.69 -4.53 -23.56
CA GLN A 13 14.61 -5.52 -23.48
C GLN A 13 13.25 -4.99 -23.97
N GLY A 14 13.18 -3.73 -24.40
CA GLY A 14 11.97 -3.14 -24.98
C GLY A 14 10.91 -2.72 -23.95
N PHE A 15 11.29 -2.49 -22.70
CA PHE A 15 10.37 -1.94 -21.69
C PHE A 15 9.90 -0.54 -22.09
N SER A 16 8.68 -0.18 -21.69
CA SER A 16 8.14 1.13 -22.03
C SER A 16 8.88 2.25 -21.30
N ALA A 17 8.86 3.47 -21.87
CA ALA A 17 9.44 4.64 -21.23
C ALA A 17 8.85 4.91 -19.83
N ARG A 18 7.59 4.52 -19.60
CA ARG A 18 6.93 4.60 -18.29
C ARG A 18 7.54 3.62 -17.30
N ASP A 19 7.75 2.37 -17.71
CA ASP A 19 8.35 1.35 -16.84
C ASP A 19 9.78 1.71 -16.44
N ILE A 20 10.56 2.28 -17.39
CA ILE A 20 11.92 2.76 -17.14
C ILE A 20 11.91 3.95 -16.18
N ALA A 21 10.97 4.89 -16.34
CA ALA A 21 10.82 6.03 -15.42
C ALA A 21 10.41 5.58 -14.01
N ASP A 22 9.50 4.62 -13.89
CA ASP A 22 9.08 4.04 -12.62
C ASP A 22 10.27 3.32 -11.94
N ALA A 23 11.07 2.57 -12.70
CA ALA A 23 12.25 1.89 -12.20
C ALA A 23 13.38 2.86 -11.79
N ALA A 24 13.54 3.95 -12.54
CA ALA A 24 14.46 5.05 -12.22
C ALA A 24 14.07 5.78 -10.92
N ALA A 25 12.77 5.97 -10.69
CA ALA A 25 12.26 6.61 -9.48
C ALA A 25 12.47 5.76 -8.21
N VAL A 26 12.51 4.44 -8.34
CA VAL A 26 12.66 3.51 -7.20
C VAL A 26 14.08 2.98 -7.00
N GLY A 27 14.96 3.10 -8.00
CA GLY A 27 16.38 2.78 -7.91
C GLY A 27 16.72 1.28 -8.01
N TYR A 28 15.87 0.47 -8.65
CA TYR A 28 16.14 -0.96 -8.91
C TYR A 28 15.35 -1.47 -10.11
N ALA A 29 15.83 -2.57 -10.70
CA ALA A 29 15.21 -3.19 -11.86
C ALA A 29 13.84 -3.80 -11.55
N PRO A 30 12.88 -3.77 -12.49
CA PRO A 30 11.57 -4.37 -12.31
C PRO A 30 11.63 -5.86 -11.97
N TRP A 31 12.49 -6.62 -12.64
CA TRP A 31 12.67 -8.05 -12.37
C TRP A 31 13.34 -8.35 -11.03
N ASP A 32 13.94 -7.34 -10.38
CA ASP A 32 14.43 -7.41 -9.02
C ASP A 32 13.37 -6.99 -7.97
N ALA A 33 12.20 -6.53 -8.39
CA ALA A 33 11.11 -6.13 -7.50
C ALA A 33 10.12 -7.29 -7.27
N PRO A 34 9.84 -7.67 -6.01
CA PRO A 34 8.70 -8.54 -5.71
C PRO A 34 7.40 -7.83 -6.04
N TYR A 35 6.60 -8.42 -6.93
CA TYR A 35 5.26 -7.95 -7.23
C TYR A 35 4.23 -8.94 -6.67
N LEU A 36 3.22 -8.41 -5.98
CA LEU A 36 1.96 -9.12 -5.80
C LEU A 36 1.09 -8.82 -7.02
N SER A 37 0.53 -9.86 -7.64
CA SER A 37 -0.34 -9.67 -8.81
C SER A 37 -1.70 -9.11 -8.38
N THR A 38 -2.35 -8.34 -9.26
CA THR A 38 -3.68 -7.79 -9.01
C THR A 38 -4.68 -8.88 -8.67
N GLU A 39 -4.66 -10.03 -9.35
CA GLU A 39 -5.62 -11.11 -9.09
C GLU A 39 -5.49 -11.64 -7.67
N TRP A 40 -4.26 -11.70 -7.15
CA TRP A 40 -4.05 -12.10 -5.77
C TRP A 40 -4.53 -11.02 -4.80
N VAL A 41 -4.24 -9.75 -5.07
CA VAL A 41 -4.72 -8.64 -4.23
C VAL A 41 -6.24 -8.57 -4.23
N ASP A 42 -6.88 -8.72 -5.39
CA ASP A 42 -8.33 -8.79 -5.55
C ASP A 42 -8.91 -9.97 -4.77
N ALA A 43 -8.30 -11.16 -4.89
CA ALA A 43 -8.71 -12.33 -4.12
C ALA A 43 -8.57 -12.12 -2.60
N GLU A 44 -7.52 -11.42 -2.16
CA GLU A 44 -7.36 -11.07 -0.75
C GLU A 44 -8.37 -10.02 -0.29
N LEU A 45 -8.80 -9.09 -1.14
CA LEU A 45 -9.76 -8.05 -0.77
C LEU A 45 -11.23 -8.42 -1.05
N ALA A 46 -11.49 -9.55 -1.74
CA ALA A 46 -12.83 -9.95 -2.17
C ALA A 46 -13.82 -10.18 -1.02
N ASP A 47 -13.33 -10.48 0.20
CA ASP A 47 -14.14 -10.67 1.41
C ASP A 47 -14.35 -9.37 2.21
N ARG A 48 -13.84 -8.24 1.71
CA ARG A 48 -13.92 -6.94 2.38
C ARG A 48 -14.91 -6.04 1.66
N SER A 49 -15.75 -5.37 2.46
CA SER A 49 -16.64 -4.33 1.96
C SER A 49 -15.88 -3.01 1.84
N PRO A 50 -16.04 -2.26 0.74
CA PRO A 50 -15.54 -0.90 0.66
C PRO A 50 -16.16 0.00 1.72
N THR A 51 -15.34 0.83 2.35
CA THR A 51 -15.75 1.78 3.40
C THR A 51 -15.46 3.20 2.96
N SER A 52 -16.44 4.10 3.13
CA SER A 52 -16.26 5.54 2.87
C SER A 52 -15.56 6.24 4.03
N ALA A 53 -14.91 7.38 3.78
CA ALA A 53 -14.28 8.16 4.84
C ALA A 53 -15.27 8.53 5.97
N THR A 54 -16.50 8.89 5.61
CA THR A 54 -17.57 9.24 6.55
C THR A 54 -18.02 8.06 7.42
N SER A 55 -17.98 6.84 6.88
CA SER A 55 -18.37 5.63 7.63
C SER A 55 -17.33 5.28 8.71
N LEU A 56 -16.04 5.50 8.44
CA LEU A 56 -14.96 5.21 9.41
C LEU A 56 -15.09 6.02 10.70
N ARG A 57 -15.63 7.24 10.62
CA ARG A 57 -15.91 8.07 11.79
C ARG A 57 -16.89 7.44 12.78
N GLN A 58 -17.77 6.55 12.31
CA GLN A 58 -18.77 5.88 13.16
C GLN A 58 -18.23 4.62 13.85
N GLU A 59 -17.13 4.04 13.37
CA GLU A 59 -16.62 2.72 13.80
C GLU A 59 -15.23 2.76 14.45
N ALA A 60 -14.56 3.91 14.43
CA ALA A 60 -13.13 4.03 14.76
C ALA A 60 -12.75 3.56 16.18
N GLN A 61 -11.88 2.55 16.27
CA GLN A 61 -11.17 2.13 17.48
C GLN A 61 -9.67 2.42 17.35
N VAL A 62 -9.28 3.69 17.28
CA VAL A 62 -7.86 4.05 17.04
C VAL A 62 -6.98 3.75 18.25
N ARG A 63 -5.95 2.92 18.06
CA ARG A 63 -4.95 2.59 19.08
C ARG A 63 -3.63 3.33 18.84
N SER A 64 -3.62 4.59 19.24
CA SER A 64 -2.48 5.54 19.21
C SER A 64 -1.14 5.00 19.76
N ARG A 65 0.00 5.44 19.18
CA ARG A 65 1.36 5.39 19.79
C ARG A 65 1.45 6.46 20.87
N ALA A 66 2.28 6.30 21.90
CA ALA A 66 2.55 7.31 22.94
C ALA A 66 2.38 8.80 22.49
N GLY A 67 1.17 9.33 22.69
CA GLY A 67 0.78 10.72 22.39
C GLY A 67 0.17 11.03 21.01
N PHE A 68 0.06 10.09 20.06
CA PHE A 68 -0.35 10.36 18.67
C PHE A 68 -1.31 9.33 18.03
N PRO A 69 -2.33 9.76 17.26
CA PRO A 69 -2.69 11.16 17.02
C PRO A 69 -3.10 11.85 18.33
N TYR A 70 -2.82 13.16 18.44
CA TYR A 70 -3.16 13.92 19.66
C TYR A 70 -4.67 13.87 19.94
N SER A 71 -5.47 13.86 18.87
CA SER A 71 -6.91 13.65 18.88
C SER A 71 -7.28 12.71 17.75
N VAL A 72 -7.89 11.57 18.10
CA VAL A 72 -8.42 10.61 17.13
C VAL A 72 -9.51 11.23 16.28
N LEU A 73 -10.39 12.03 16.89
CA LEU A 73 -11.48 12.70 16.19
C LEU A 73 -10.96 13.71 15.18
N GLU A 74 -9.95 14.50 15.56
CA GLU A 74 -9.31 15.47 14.66
C GLU A 74 -8.60 14.77 13.50
N GLN A 75 -7.93 13.63 13.76
CA GLN A 75 -7.29 12.84 12.70
C GLN A 75 -8.30 12.28 11.70
N ILE A 76 -9.47 11.84 12.17
CA ILE A 76 -10.57 11.39 11.31
C ILE A 76 -11.13 12.56 10.49
N GLU A 77 -11.31 13.74 11.09
CA GLU A 77 -11.76 14.94 10.38
C GLU A 77 -10.76 15.37 9.30
N ILE A 78 -9.46 15.37 9.61
CA ILE A 78 -8.39 15.63 8.64
C ILE A 78 -8.43 14.60 7.51
N PHE A 79 -8.64 13.32 7.82
CA PHE A 79 -8.77 12.27 6.82
C PHE A 79 -9.96 12.50 5.89
N GLU A 80 -11.14 12.78 6.45
CA GLU A 80 -12.35 13.10 5.68
C GLU A 80 -12.13 14.32 4.77
N ASP A 81 -11.53 15.39 5.29
CA ASP A 81 -11.24 16.61 4.54
C ASP A 81 -10.27 16.37 3.39
N LEU A 82 -9.23 15.56 3.60
CA LEU A 82 -8.27 15.20 2.55
C LEU A 82 -8.92 14.37 1.44
N VAL A 83 -9.77 13.41 1.80
CA VAL A 83 -10.51 12.59 0.82
C VAL A 83 -11.49 13.46 0.03
N ASN A 84 -12.25 14.33 0.71
CA ASN A 84 -13.19 15.25 0.08
C ASN A 84 -12.48 16.22 -0.88
N CYS A 85 -11.32 16.76 -0.47
CA CYS A 85 -10.49 17.60 -1.32
C CYS A 85 -10.02 16.87 -2.58
N ALA A 86 -9.53 15.64 -2.44
CA ALA A 86 -9.09 14.82 -3.57
C ALA A 86 -10.24 14.50 -4.54
N GLU A 87 -11.41 14.15 -4.01
CA GLU A 87 -12.61 13.87 -4.81
C GLU A 87 -13.09 15.13 -5.56
N ARG A 88 -13.20 16.27 -4.87
CA ARG A 88 -13.58 17.55 -5.49
C ARG A 88 -12.60 17.98 -6.56
N HIS A 89 -11.30 17.80 -6.33
CA HIS A 89 -10.28 18.09 -7.32
C HIS A 89 -10.46 17.24 -8.57
N PHE A 90 -10.69 15.93 -8.42
CA PHE A 90 -10.96 15.03 -9.55
C PHE A 90 -12.22 15.44 -10.30
N LYS A 91 -13.33 15.68 -9.61
CA LYS A 91 -14.59 16.17 -10.22
C LYS A 91 -14.39 17.48 -11.01
N ASN A 92 -13.55 18.38 -10.52
CA ASN A 92 -13.30 19.68 -11.14
C ASN A 92 -12.31 19.62 -12.32
N THR A 93 -11.36 18.68 -12.33
CA THR A 93 -10.22 18.70 -13.27
C THR A 93 -10.07 17.44 -14.11
N GLY A 94 -10.75 16.35 -13.76
CA GLY A 94 -10.54 15.01 -14.31
C GLY A 94 -9.19 14.38 -13.93
N ARG A 95 -8.45 14.98 -12.97
CA ARG A 95 -7.11 14.52 -12.57
C ARG A 95 -7.09 14.17 -11.09
N TYR A 96 -6.36 13.10 -10.76
CA TYR A 96 -6.19 12.65 -9.37
C TYR A 96 -5.09 13.42 -8.64
N LEU A 97 -5.32 13.75 -7.36
CA LEU A 97 -4.26 14.22 -6.46
C LEU A 97 -3.33 13.06 -6.10
N GLN A 98 -2.02 13.30 -6.12
CA GLN A 98 -0.99 12.29 -5.83
C GLN A 98 -0.72 12.15 -4.33
N VAL A 99 -1.78 12.00 -3.52
CA VAL A 99 -1.73 11.93 -2.04
C VAL A 99 -2.03 10.52 -1.49
N TRP A 100 -2.10 9.52 -2.37
CA TRP A 100 -2.58 8.18 -2.06
C TRP A 100 -1.80 7.43 -0.96
N GLY A 101 -0.47 7.58 -0.93
CA GLY A 101 0.36 6.94 0.10
C GLY A 101 -0.05 7.40 1.50
N GLU A 102 -0.13 8.73 1.68
CA GLU A 102 -0.51 9.35 2.95
C GLU A 102 -1.95 8.98 3.34
N LEU A 103 -2.90 8.99 2.40
CA LEU A 103 -4.28 8.56 2.66
C LEU A 103 -4.35 7.09 3.11
N GLY A 104 -3.54 6.21 2.51
CA GLY A 104 -3.49 4.80 2.91
C GLY A 104 -2.90 4.59 4.29
N GLU A 105 -1.87 5.36 4.66
CA GLU A 105 -1.29 5.31 6.00
C GLU A 105 -2.25 5.85 7.06
N ILE A 106 -2.94 6.97 6.81
CA ILE A 106 -3.95 7.51 7.75
C ILE A 106 -5.13 6.53 7.90
N TYR A 107 -5.60 5.93 6.79
CA TYR A 107 -6.62 4.87 6.85
C TYR A 107 -6.15 3.68 7.70
N ALA A 108 -4.88 3.27 7.56
CA ALA A 108 -4.32 2.20 8.38
C ALA A 108 -4.27 2.56 9.88
N GLU A 109 -4.02 3.81 10.24
CA GLU A 109 -4.09 4.28 11.62
C GLU A 109 -5.51 4.19 12.18
N ILE A 110 -6.50 4.63 11.38
CA ILE A 110 -7.90 4.71 11.80
C ILE A 110 -8.55 3.33 11.92
N GLU A 111 -8.42 2.52 10.87
CA GLU A 111 -9.14 1.24 10.73
C GLU A 111 -8.40 0.09 11.42
N PHE A 112 -7.07 0.02 11.26
CA PHE A 112 -6.26 -1.11 11.72
C PHE A 112 -5.49 -0.81 13.01
N GLY A 113 -5.58 0.43 13.54
CA GLY A 113 -4.83 0.85 14.71
C GLY A 113 -3.32 0.90 14.48
N LEU A 114 -2.88 1.16 13.25
CA LEU A 114 -1.47 1.32 12.94
C LEU A 114 -0.86 2.42 13.79
N ARG A 115 0.28 2.12 14.39
CA ARG A 115 1.11 3.09 15.11
C ARG A 115 2.28 3.50 14.24
N ARG A 116 2.15 4.61 13.51
CA ARG A 116 3.21 5.09 12.61
C ARG A 116 4.51 5.37 13.36
N HIS A 117 5.61 5.03 12.70
CA HIS A 117 6.94 5.41 13.14
C HIS A 117 7.17 6.91 12.93
N GLY A 118 8.16 7.47 13.64
CA GLY A 118 8.60 8.84 13.33
C GLY A 118 9.23 8.87 11.94
N THR A 119 9.35 10.06 11.37
CA THR A 119 10.03 10.29 10.10
C THR A 119 11.42 9.64 10.09
N HIS A 120 11.80 9.02 8.97
CA HIS A 120 13.12 8.41 8.71
C HIS A 120 13.45 7.08 9.40
N LYS A 121 12.46 6.32 9.89
CA LYS A 121 12.72 4.94 10.33
C LYS A 121 12.70 3.98 9.13
N ALA A 122 13.81 3.29 8.89
CA ALA A 122 13.89 2.30 7.83
C ALA A 122 13.19 0.98 8.24
N GLY A 123 12.47 0.36 7.29
CA GLY A 123 12.10 -1.06 7.32
C GLY A 123 10.61 -1.39 7.49
N SER A 124 9.79 -0.45 7.98
CA SER A 124 8.33 -0.53 8.08
C SER A 124 7.71 0.85 8.33
N ASP A 125 6.42 1.04 8.04
CA ASP A 125 5.72 2.31 8.29
C ASP A 125 5.25 2.47 9.73
N GLY A 126 4.96 1.35 10.41
CA GLY A 126 4.50 1.39 11.80
C GLY A 126 4.41 0.03 12.45
N THR A 127 3.65 -0.05 13.54
CA THR A 127 3.34 -1.32 14.21
C THR A 127 1.85 -1.48 14.50
N ILE A 128 1.33 -2.69 14.37
CA ILE A 128 -0.01 -3.11 14.85
C ILE A 128 0.23 -4.24 15.86
N ASP A 129 -0.32 -4.11 17.06
CA ASP A 129 -0.17 -5.10 18.15
C ASP A 129 1.28 -5.56 18.39
N GLY A 130 2.24 -4.64 18.24
CA GLY A 130 3.67 -4.88 18.44
C GLY A 130 4.41 -5.48 17.24
N LYS A 131 3.71 -5.93 16.19
CA LYS A 131 4.31 -6.40 14.94
C LYS A 131 4.61 -5.24 14.00
N LYS A 132 5.74 -5.29 13.29
CA LYS A 132 6.11 -4.29 12.28
C LYS A 132 5.25 -4.44 11.02
N VAL A 133 4.69 -3.34 10.54
CA VAL A 133 3.75 -3.31 9.42
C VAL A 133 4.24 -2.36 8.33
N GLU A 134 4.30 -2.85 7.10
CA GLU A 134 4.46 -2.06 5.87
C GLU A 134 3.06 -1.83 5.27
N VAL A 135 2.73 -0.59 4.91
CA VAL A 135 1.48 -0.20 4.26
C VAL A 135 1.72 -0.03 2.77
N LYS A 136 0.84 -0.59 1.94
CA LYS A 136 0.88 -0.40 0.50
C LYS A 136 -0.46 0.02 -0.06
N THR A 137 -0.49 1.23 -0.60
CA THR A 137 -1.67 1.78 -1.24
C THR A 137 -1.75 1.42 -2.72
N VAL A 138 -2.88 0.86 -3.14
CA VAL A 138 -3.31 0.69 -4.52
C VAL A 138 -4.27 1.84 -4.85
N SER A 139 -3.82 2.76 -5.71
CA SER A 139 -4.58 3.95 -6.10
C SER A 139 -5.54 3.67 -7.27
N PRO A 140 -6.59 4.47 -7.46
CA PRO A 140 -7.60 4.25 -8.49
C PRO A 140 -7.05 4.32 -9.92
N GLU A 141 -6.01 5.12 -10.13
CA GLU A 141 -5.33 5.26 -11.43
C GLU A 141 -4.37 4.11 -11.78
N LYS A 142 -3.97 3.31 -10.79
CA LYS A 142 -3.08 2.17 -11.01
C LYS A 142 -3.92 0.96 -11.43
N GLY A 143 -4.37 0.98 -12.67
CA GLY A 143 -4.93 -0.20 -13.36
C GLY A 143 -3.85 -1.22 -13.79
N ASN A 144 -2.57 -0.97 -13.50
CA ASN A 144 -1.47 -1.87 -13.84
C ASN A 144 -1.19 -2.88 -12.72
N ASP A 145 -0.91 -4.11 -13.16
CA ASP A 145 -1.24 -5.38 -12.52
C ASP A 145 -0.49 -5.77 -11.23
N ARG A 146 0.19 -4.81 -10.56
CA ARG A 146 1.32 -5.14 -9.69
C ARG A 146 1.49 -4.20 -8.50
N VAL A 147 1.37 -4.77 -7.30
CA VAL A 147 1.72 -4.09 -6.05
C VAL A 147 3.18 -4.39 -5.71
N LEU A 148 4.06 -3.39 -5.79
CA LEU A 148 5.47 -3.53 -5.44
C LEU A 148 5.66 -3.59 -3.93
N VAL A 149 6.19 -4.70 -3.43
CA VAL A 149 6.60 -4.84 -2.03
C VAL A 149 8.09 -5.10 -2.00
N LYS A 150 8.88 -4.14 -1.50
CA LYS A 150 10.32 -4.35 -1.36
C LYS A 150 10.54 -5.47 -0.34
N ARG A 151 11.35 -6.48 -0.68
CA ARG A 151 11.75 -7.51 0.30
C ARG A 151 12.63 -6.92 1.42
N GLN A 152 13.33 -5.84 1.09
CA GLN A 152 14.24 -5.13 1.97
C GLN A 152 13.44 -4.29 2.96
N GLY A 153 13.07 -4.94 4.07
CA GLY A 153 12.30 -4.38 5.16
C GLY A 153 12.22 -5.42 6.28
N ASP A 154 12.24 -4.96 7.52
CA ASP A 154 12.11 -5.81 8.70
C ASP A 154 10.66 -5.94 9.16
N PHE A 155 9.70 -5.55 8.30
CA PHE A 155 8.27 -5.75 8.53
C PHE A 155 7.91 -7.22 8.72
N GLU A 156 6.91 -7.46 9.56
CA GLU A 156 6.35 -8.78 9.88
C GLU A 156 5.02 -9.00 9.17
N GLN A 157 4.32 -7.92 8.83
CA GLN A 157 3.04 -7.96 8.13
C GLN A 157 2.97 -6.86 7.05
N LEU A 158 2.24 -7.14 5.98
CA LEU A 158 1.91 -6.20 4.93
C LEU A 158 0.44 -5.83 5.06
N LEU A 159 0.14 -4.53 5.14
CA LEU A 159 -1.20 -4.00 5.03
C LEU A 159 -1.41 -3.47 3.61
N ILE A 160 -2.29 -4.11 2.86
CA ILE A 160 -2.69 -3.59 1.54
C ILE A 160 -3.93 -2.73 1.74
N VAL A 161 -3.88 -1.51 1.21
CA VAL A 161 -5.00 -0.56 1.21
C VAL A 161 -5.34 -0.24 -0.24
N ARG A 162 -6.56 -0.52 -0.68
CA ARG A 162 -7.08 -0.12 -1.98
C ARG A 162 -7.96 1.11 -1.81
N ILE A 163 -7.77 2.07 -2.71
CA ILE A 163 -8.65 3.22 -2.90
C ILE A 163 -9.25 3.07 -4.30
N ASP A 164 -10.57 2.98 -4.39
CA ASP A 164 -11.26 2.83 -5.67
C ASP A 164 -11.58 4.18 -6.32
N GLU A 165 -12.17 4.14 -7.52
CA GLU A 165 -12.57 5.33 -8.28
C GLU A 165 -13.65 6.19 -7.59
N ASN A 166 -14.36 5.60 -6.63
CA ASN A 166 -15.36 6.27 -5.80
C ASN A 166 -14.77 6.78 -4.47
N PHE A 167 -13.44 6.78 -4.34
CA PHE A 167 -12.72 7.18 -3.13
C PHE A 167 -13.11 6.35 -1.90
N GLN A 168 -13.53 5.10 -2.11
CA GLN A 168 -13.79 4.13 -1.05
C GLN A 168 -12.55 3.31 -0.76
N PHE A 169 -12.40 2.92 0.51
CA PHE A 169 -11.22 2.26 1.03
C PHE A 169 -11.51 0.79 1.31
N THR A 170 -10.53 -0.07 1.04
CA THR A 170 -10.58 -1.48 1.43
C THR A 170 -9.20 -1.90 1.91
N GLY A 171 -9.12 -2.51 3.10
CA GLY A 171 -7.84 -2.89 3.69
C GLY A 171 -7.76 -4.36 4.06
N LYS A 172 -6.56 -4.95 3.99
CA LYS A 172 -6.28 -6.25 4.61
C LYS A 172 -4.86 -6.39 5.10
N LEU A 173 -4.74 -6.84 6.34
CA LEU A 173 -3.47 -7.18 6.98
C LEU A 173 -3.08 -8.63 6.66
N ILE A 174 -1.85 -8.83 6.21
CA ILE A 174 -1.35 -10.10 5.70
C ILE A 174 -0.01 -10.41 6.35
N ASP A 175 0.11 -11.58 7.00
CA ASP A 175 1.40 -12.00 7.57
C ASP A 175 2.45 -12.24 6.47
N ARG A 176 3.67 -11.77 6.71
CA ARG A 176 4.80 -11.93 5.79
C ARG A 176 5.10 -13.39 5.44
N SER A 177 4.77 -14.33 6.33
CA SER A 177 4.92 -15.77 6.07
C SER A 177 4.05 -16.28 4.91
N ARG A 178 2.89 -15.64 4.66
CA ARG A 178 2.00 -15.96 3.53
C ARG A 178 2.54 -15.43 2.19
N LEU A 179 3.50 -14.52 2.26
CA LEU A 179 4.26 -13.99 1.14
C LEU A 179 5.50 -14.89 0.94
N MET A 180 5.34 -16.15 0.50
CA MET A 180 6.47 -17.09 0.38
C MET A 180 7.57 -16.58 -0.57
N GLY A 181 8.82 -16.58 -0.09
CA GLY A 181 9.99 -16.33 -0.90
C GLY A 181 10.36 -17.55 -1.75
N GLY A 182 10.03 -17.54 -3.04
CA GLY A 182 10.54 -18.53 -3.98
C GLY A 182 12.02 -18.26 -4.28
N GLY A 183 12.94 -19.08 -3.75
CA GLY A 183 14.32 -19.36 -4.19
C GLY A 183 15.35 -18.23 -4.40
N GLY A 184 14.93 -17.02 -4.76
CA GLY A 184 15.77 -15.83 -4.99
C GLY A 184 15.38 -14.68 -4.06
N ARG A 185 15.92 -13.48 -4.30
CA ARG A 185 15.73 -12.23 -3.51
C ARG A 185 14.28 -11.69 -3.46
N PHE A 186 13.25 -12.50 -3.76
CA PHE A 186 11.87 -12.04 -4.00
C PHE A 186 10.83 -12.68 -3.06
N LEU A 187 9.69 -12.02 -2.84
CA LEU A 187 8.49 -12.54 -2.16
C LEU A 187 7.40 -12.79 -3.23
N ARG A 188 6.79 -13.97 -3.25
CA ARG A 188 5.62 -14.31 -4.09
C ARG A 188 4.45 -14.67 -3.19
N ALA A 189 3.27 -14.23 -3.56
CA ALA A 189 2.05 -14.59 -2.84
C ALA A 189 1.71 -16.07 -3.12
N ARG A 190 1.43 -16.86 -2.07
CA ARG A 190 0.93 -18.23 -2.24
C ARG A 190 -0.56 -18.12 -2.63
N THR A 191 -0.93 -18.60 -3.82
CA THR A 191 -2.34 -18.90 -4.12
C THR A 191 -2.82 -19.95 -3.12
N ARG A 192 -4.03 -19.80 -2.56
CA ARG A 192 -4.63 -20.80 -1.67
C ARG A 192 -4.44 -22.18 -2.32
N GLU A 193 -3.66 -23.04 -1.68
CA GLU A 193 -3.76 -24.47 -1.95
C GLU A 193 -5.20 -24.82 -1.65
N ALA A 194 -5.90 -25.35 -2.65
CA ALA A 194 -7.19 -25.98 -2.42
C ALA A 194 -6.95 -27.04 -1.34
N ASP A 195 -7.51 -26.81 -0.16
CA ASP A 195 -7.51 -27.81 0.91
C ASP A 195 -8.08 -29.11 0.31
N GLY A 196 -7.23 -30.13 0.32
CA GLY A 196 -7.51 -31.41 -0.28
C GLY A 196 -8.71 -32.10 0.36
N HIS A 197 -9.43 -32.85 -0.47
CA HIS A 197 -10.10 -34.09 -0.08
C HIS A 197 -9.54 -35.21 -0.94
#